data_AF-A0A3M1P7S0-F1
#
_entry.id   AF-A0A3M1P7S0-F1
#
_cell.length_a   1.000
_cell.length_b   1.000
_cell.length_c   1.000
_cell.angle_alpha   90.00
_cell.angle_beta   90.00
_cell.angle_gamma   90.00
#
_symmetry.space_group_name_H-M   'P 1'
#
loop_
_entity.id
_entity.type
_entity.pdbx_description
1 polymer ?
#
loop_
_entity_poly.entity_id
_entity_poly.type
_entity_poly.pdbx_seq_one_letter_code
_entity_poly.pdbx_strand_id
1 'polypeptide(L)'
;MGGRFLIWGETWRRVETDKQAEPNADRAIQAHPFALSRVELLGLLRSLQQSNRLSWPTADVPLAAPAPAAKGRGRKRTATLEPSPAIPENRWQTLHLTLPTYVSDAEGTTARLPQYSVALPEGETEQAPLLELHPWQIEGLVLSPLEAFQLLNSLPLSTVGDAAGDAESFISGDLRFWSHAARWSLDLLARAKFLPGLRVQGETAIATWQVLLDSEVDQTRLQQFSRRMPPACRTYRFPESSAAKPEPPEE
;
A
#
# COMPACT_ATOMS: atom_id res chain seq x y z
N MET A 1 12.31 0.16 -17.04
CA MET A 1 11.74 -0.45 -15.83
C MET A 1 10.34 0.13 -15.61
N GLY A 2 9.31 -0.71 -15.58
CA GLY A 2 7.95 -0.26 -15.27
C GLY A 2 7.78 -0.04 -13.77
N GLY A 3 7.28 1.13 -13.36
CA GLY A 3 6.92 1.38 -11.97
C GLY A 3 5.79 0.45 -11.51
N ARG A 4 5.71 0.19 -10.20
CA ARG A 4 4.64 -0.59 -9.57
C ARG A 4 4.13 0.16 -8.36
N PHE A 5 2.84 0.04 -8.08
CA PHE A 5 2.21 0.66 -6.91
C PHE A 5 1.54 -0.43 -6.07
N LEU A 6 1.89 -0.54 -4.79
CA LEU A 6 1.36 -1.57 -3.89
C LEU A 6 0.38 -0.93 -2.90
N ILE A 7 -0.76 -1.58 -2.71
CA ILE A 7 -1.78 -1.17 -1.74
C ILE A 7 -1.98 -2.29 -0.74
N TRP A 8 -1.86 -1.97 0.54
CA TRP A 8 -2.29 -2.82 1.63
C TRP A 8 -3.36 -2.09 2.46
N GLY A 9 -4.05 -2.83 3.32
CA GLY A 9 -4.96 -2.26 4.30
C GLY A 9 -4.47 -2.53 5.72
N GLU A 10 -4.85 -1.65 6.64
CA GLU A 10 -4.54 -1.77 8.07
C GLU A 10 -5.83 -1.88 8.89
N THR A 11 -5.79 -2.59 10.01
CA THR A 11 -6.91 -2.68 10.96
C THR A 11 -6.49 -2.27 12.36
N TRP A 12 -7.40 -1.57 13.05
CA TRP A 12 -7.26 -1.20 14.46
C TRP A 12 -7.64 -2.39 15.35
N ARG A 13 -6.83 -3.47 15.34
CA ARG A 13 -7.00 -4.59 16.27
C ARG A 13 -5.99 -4.49 17.39
N ARG A 14 -6.44 -4.68 18.63
CA ARG A 14 -5.52 -4.93 19.75
C ARG A 14 -4.85 -6.27 19.50
N VAL A 15 -3.54 -6.24 19.26
CA VAL A 15 -2.73 -7.45 19.13
C VAL A 15 -2.38 -7.89 20.54
N GLU A 16 -2.82 -9.09 20.92
CA GLU A 16 -2.32 -9.76 22.13
C GLU A 16 -0.86 -10.14 21.85
N THR A 17 0.07 -9.54 22.58
CA THR A 17 1.53 -9.72 22.48
C THR A 17 2.01 -11.15 22.77
N ASP A 18 1.10 -12.08 23.07
CA ASP A 18 1.36 -13.27 23.87
C ASP A 18 1.59 -14.56 23.06
N LYS A 19 1.74 -14.51 21.73
CA LYS A 19 1.82 -15.74 20.91
C LYS A 19 2.88 -15.82 19.82
N GLN A 20 3.79 -14.85 19.67
CA GLN A 20 4.72 -14.85 18.51
C GLN A 20 6.20 -14.72 18.80
N ALA A 21 6.61 -14.66 20.06
CA ALA A 21 8.03 -14.54 20.37
C ALA A 21 8.66 -15.92 20.60
N GLU A 22 9.21 -16.49 19.53
CA GLU A 22 10.24 -17.52 19.66
C GLU A 22 11.53 -16.86 20.22
N PRO A 23 12.13 -17.39 21.30
CA PRO A 23 13.16 -16.74 22.10
C PRO A 23 14.53 -16.57 21.41
N ASN A 24 14.63 -16.84 20.10
CA ASN A 24 15.88 -16.76 19.33
C ASN A 24 15.75 -15.93 18.03
N ALA A 25 14.67 -15.17 17.86
CA ALA A 25 14.35 -14.42 16.66
C ALA A 25 14.92 -12.98 16.68
N ASP A 26 16.20 -12.82 16.98
CA ASP A 26 16.87 -11.55 16.66
C ASP A 26 17.07 -11.48 15.14
N ARG A 27 16.24 -10.63 14.49
CA ARG A 27 16.18 -10.31 13.05
C ARG A 27 15.29 -11.17 12.15
N ALA A 28 14.45 -12.08 12.66
CA ALA A 28 13.46 -12.72 11.79
C ALA A 28 12.41 -11.67 11.35
N ILE A 29 12.26 -11.46 10.04
CA ILE A 29 11.25 -10.55 9.49
C ILE A 29 9.86 -11.08 9.89
N GLN A 30 9.12 -10.29 10.67
CA GLN A 30 7.79 -10.66 11.15
C GLN A 30 6.69 -10.12 10.23
N ALA A 31 5.56 -10.83 10.16
CA ALA A 31 4.38 -10.32 9.47
C ALA A 31 3.83 -9.08 10.19
N HIS A 32 3.46 -8.06 9.42
CA HIS A 32 2.86 -6.85 9.98
C HIS A 32 1.53 -7.19 10.66
N PRO A 33 1.42 -7.03 11.99
CA PRO A 33 0.34 -7.64 12.76
C PRO A 33 -1.02 -6.98 12.50
N PHE A 34 -1.03 -5.77 11.95
CA PHE A 34 -2.26 -5.04 11.60
C PHE A 34 -2.62 -5.14 10.11
N ALA A 35 -1.86 -5.88 9.29
CA ALA A 35 -2.14 -5.99 7.87
C ALA A 35 -3.44 -6.77 7.63
N LEU A 36 -4.34 -6.21 6.82
CA LEU A 36 -5.51 -6.94 6.34
C LEU A 36 -5.09 -8.13 5.48
N SER A 37 -5.77 -9.25 5.67
CA SER A 37 -5.62 -10.41 4.78
C SER A 37 -6.13 -10.09 3.37
N ARG A 38 -5.72 -10.90 2.39
CA ARG A 38 -6.20 -10.81 1.01
C ARG A 38 -7.72 -10.77 0.91
N VAL A 39 -8.42 -11.60 1.69
CA VAL A 39 -9.89 -11.68 1.65
C VAL A 39 -10.52 -10.40 2.22
N GLU A 40 -9.98 -9.89 3.34
CA GLU A 40 -10.48 -8.68 3.98
C GLU A 40 -10.28 -7.44 3.10
N LEU A 41 -9.08 -7.27 2.51
CA LEU A 41 -8.80 -6.13 1.65
C LEU A 41 -9.70 -6.12 0.41
N LEU A 42 -9.89 -7.27 -0.24
CA LEU A 42 -10.76 -7.36 -1.41
C LEU A 42 -12.24 -7.19 -1.05
N GLY A 43 -12.65 -7.69 0.11
CA GLY A 43 -13.98 -7.43 0.66
C GLY A 43 -14.23 -5.95 0.89
N LEU A 44 -13.26 -5.24 1.47
CA LEU A 44 -13.32 -3.79 1.69
C LEU A 44 -13.43 -3.02 0.37
N LEU A 45 -12.54 -3.30 -0.59
CA LEU A 45 -12.55 -2.64 -1.91
C LEU A 45 -13.89 -2.84 -2.63
N ARG A 46 -14.46 -4.05 -2.57
CA ARG A 46 -15.78 -4.36 -3.13
C ARG A 46 -16.89 -3.58 -2.43
N SER A 47 -16.86 -3.49 -1.10
CA SER A 47 -17.84 -2.72 -0.32
C SER A 47 -17.79 -1.22 -0.65
N LEU A 48 -16.59 -0.67 -0.80
CA LEU A 48 -16.39 0.74 -1.19
C LEU A 48 -16.90 1.03 -2.61
N GLN A 49 -16.74 0.09 -3.53
CA GLN A 49 -17.29 0.23 -4.88
C GLN A 49 -18.81 0.14 -4.90
N GLN A 50 -19.40 -0.79 -4.14
CA GLN A 50 -20.87 -0.93 -4.02
C GLN A 50 -21.53 0.28 -3.37
N SER A 51 -20.86 0.91 -2.40
CA SER A 51 -21.31 2.14 -1.76
C SER A 51 -21.00 3.41 -2.58
N ASN A 52 -20.45 3.25 -3.79
CA ASN A 52 -20.05 4.34 -4.68
C ASN A 52 -19.05 5.33 -4.03
N ARG A 53 -18.31 4.88 -3.00
CA ARG A 53 -17.23 5.63 -2.35
C ARG A 53 -15.90 5.50 -3.08
N LEU A 54 -15.78 4.51 -3.97
CA LEU A 54 -14.63 4.29 -4.84
C LEU A 54 -15.08 3.92 -6.26
N SER A 55 -14.83 4.78 -7.25
CA SER A 55 -15.11 4.52 -8.66
C SER A 55 -13.84 4.03 -9.37
N TRP A 56 -13.44 2.79 -9.11
CA TRP A 56 -12.22 2.23 -9.69
C TRP A 56 -12.52 1.31 -10.88
N PRO A 57 -12.23 1.74 -12.13
CA PRO A 57 -12.51 0.95 -13.32
C PRO A 57 -11.36 -0.03 -13.56
N THR A 58 -11.30 -1.13 -12.83
CA THR A 58 -10.30 -2.18 -13.12
C THR A 58 -10.97 -3.34 -13.83
N ALA A 59 -10.68 -3.49 -15.12
CA ALA A 59 -11.18 -4.59 -15.94
C ALA A 59 -10.69 -5.97 -15.44
N ASP A 60 -9.54 -6.00 -14.75
CA ASP A 60 -8.85 -7.26 -14.38
C ASP A 60 -8.92 -7.62 -12.89
N VAL A 61 -9.48 -6.74 -12.05
CA VAL A 61 -9.77 -7.06 -10.64
C VAL A 61 -11.28 -7.21 -10.57
N PRO A 62 -11.83 -8.43 -10.58
CA PRO A 62 -13.27 -8.64 -10.49
C PRO A 62 -13.76 -8.27 -9.08
N LEU A 63 -14.00 -6.98 -8.91
CA LEU A 63 -14.63 -6.39 -7.72
C LEU A 63 -16.16 -6.46 -7.83
N ALA A 64 -16.70 -6.75 -9.01
CA ALA A 64 -18.14 -6.97 -9.19
C ALA A 64 -18.64 -8.09 -8.28
N ALA A 65 -19.79 -7.88 -7.65
CA ALA A 65 -20.48 -8.95 -6.92
C ALA A 65 -20.82 -10.09 -7.90
N PRO A 66 -20.79 -11.36 -7.44
CA PRO A 66 -21.36 -12.43 -8.24
C PRO A 66 -22.82 -12.09 -8.53
N ALA A 67 -23.18 -12.08 -9.81
CA ALA A 67 -24.56 -11.87 -10.23
C ALA A 67 -25.44 -12.91 -9.51
N PRO A 68 -26.59 -12.52 -8.92
CA PRO A 68 -27.48 -13.50 -8.33
C PRO A 68 -27.92 -14.46 -9.44
N ALA A 69 -27.66 -15.76 -9.26
CA ALA A 69 -28.15 -16.79 -10.15
C ALA A 69 -29.66 -16.59 -10.32
N ALA A 70 -30.09 -16.36 -11.56
CA ALA A 70 -31.49 -16.26 -11.90
C ALA A 70 -32.22 -17.48 -11.32
N LYS A 71 -33.25 -17.23 -10.49
CA LYS A 71 -34.07 -18.28 -9.88
C LYS A 71 -34.88 -19.00 -10.96
N GLY A 72 -34.24 -19.94 -11.64
CA GLY A 72 -34.89 -21.00 -12.40
C GLY A 72 -35.52 -21.99 -11.43
N ARG A 73 -36.85 -22.11 -11.50
CA ARG A 73 -37.67 -23.01 -10.69
C ARG A 73 -37.31 -24.47 -11.03
N GLY A 74 -36.59 -25.16 -10.14
CA GLY A 74 -36.54 -26.63 -10.13
C GLY A 74 -35.19 -27.26 -9.77
N ARG A 75 -35.24 -28.11 -8.74
CA ARG A 75 -34.28 -29.16 -8.35
C ARG A 75 -33.03 -28.72 -7.57
N LYS A 76 -33.02 -29.09 -6.28
CA LYS A 76 -31.88 -29.03 -5.34
C LYS A 76 -30.61 -29.57 -6.00
N ARG A 77 -29.71 -28.68 -6.40
CA ARG A 77 -28.28 -28.96 -6.57
C ARG A 77 -27.56 -28.24 -5.44
N THR A 78 -26.82 -29.01 -4.66
CA THR A 78 -25.84 -28.53 -3.69
C THR A 78 -24.96 -27.51 -4.39
N ALA A 79 -25.05 -26.25 -3.96
CA ALA A 79 -24.26 -25.17 -4.51
C ALA A 79 -22.84 -25.30 -3.97
N THR A 80 -21.97 -25.99 -4.71
CA THR A 80 -20.53 -25.81 -4.59
C THR A 80 -20.26 -24.34 -4.91
N LEU A 81 -19.80 -23.58 -3.92
CA LEU A 81 -19.29 -22.23 -4.08
C LEU A 81 -18.06 -22.31 -4.98
N GLU A 82 -18.25 -22.15 -6.29
CA GLU A 82 -17.16 -21.93 -7.23
C GLU A 82 -16.39 -20.66 -6.79
N PRO A 83 -15.05 -20.72 -6.62
CA PRO A 83 -14.27 -19.55 -6.26
C PRO A 83 -14.35 -18.53 -7.39
N SER A 84 -14.94 -17.38 -7.05
CA SER A 84 -15.04 -16.15 -7.84
C SER A 84 -13.70 -15.81 -8.53
N PRO A 85 -13.68 -15.19 -9.73
CA PRO A 85 -12.49 -15.18 -10.57
C PRO A 85 -11.34 -14.55 -9.80
N ALA A 86 -10.33 -15.37 -9.53
CA ALA A 86 -9.20 -14.98 -8.71
C ALA A 86 -8.47 -13.84 -9.40
N ILE A 87 -8.22 -12.76 -8.66
CA ILE A 87 -7.13 -11.84 -9.02
C ILE A 87 -5.91 -12.72 -9.32
N PRO A 88 -5.25 -12.56 -10.47
CA PRO A 88 -4.08 -13.36 -10.80
C PRO A 88 -3.10 -13.35 -9.61
N GLU A 89 -2.67 -14.52 -9.14
CA GLU A 89 -1.83 -14.65 -7.95
C GLU A 89 -0.55 -13.80 -8.04
N ASN A 90 -0.07 -13.54 -9.27
CA ASN A 90 1.08 -12.68 -9.57
C ASN A 90 0.92 -11.21 -9.14
N ARG A 91 -0.29 -10.74 -8.82
CA ARG A 91 -0.57 -9.37 -8.37
C ARG A 91 -0.48 -9.22 -6.85
N TRP A 92 -0.60 -10.30 -6.09
CA TRP A 92 -0.40 -10.25 -4.65
C TRP A 92 1.09 -10.37 -4.38
N GLN A 93 1.68 -9.34 -3.77
CA GLN A 93 3.12 -9.34 -3.51
C GLN A 93 3.42 -8.98 -2.08
N THR A 94 4.49 -9.60 -1.60
CA THR A 94 5.06 -9.36 -0.29
C THR A 94 6.13 -8.27 -0.40
N LEU A 95 6.05 -7.26 0.46
CA LEU A 95 7.00 -6.17 0.56
C LEU A 95 7.52 -6.07 2.01
N HIS A 96 8.81 -5.78 2.15
CA HIS A 96 9.40 -5.47 3.44
C HIS A 96 9.49 -3.96 3.64
N LEU A 97 8.81 -3.45 4.66
CA LEU A 97 8.89 -2.07 5.09
C LEU A 97 9.55 -1.99 6.46
N THR A 98 10.56 -1.13 6.59
CA THR A 98 11.11 -0.83 7.91
C THR A 98 10.25 0.24 8.57
N LEU A 99 9.60 -0.09 9.69
CA LEU A 99 8.69 0.81 10.39
C LEU A 99 9.21 1.12 11.81
N PRO A 100 8.95 2.35 12.32
CA PRO A 100 9.14 2.64 13.74
C PRO A 100 8.34 1.65 14.58
N THR A 101 9.00 1.01 15.52
CA THR A 101 8.48 -0.13 16.28
C THR A 101 8.82 0.04 17.75
N TYR A 102 7.81 -0.02 18.60
CA TYR A 102 8.00 -0.04 20.04
C TYR A 102 8.52 -1.41 20.45
N VAL A 103 9.57 -1.39 21.27
CA VAL A 103 10.19 -2.59 21.84
C VAL A 103 9.96 -2.55 23.35
N SER A 104 9.43 -3.64 23.88
CA SER A 104 9.28 -3.84 25.32
C SER A 104 9.84 -5.20 25.70
N ASP A 105 10.79 -5.22 26.64
CA ASP A 105 11.32 -6.45 27.21
C ASP A 105 10.51 -6.78 28.47
N ALA A 106 9.70 -7.84 28.39
CA ALA A 106 8.99 -8.38 29.54
C ALA A 106 9.35 -9.87 29.70
N GLU A 107 9.77 -10.27 30.90
CA GLU A 107 9.94 -11.69 31.28
C GLU A 107 10.80 -12.52 30.32
N GLY A 108 11.90 -11.95 29.80
CA GLY A 108 12.83 -12.64 28.88
C GLY A 108 12.32 -12.75 27.44
N THR A 109 11.20 -12.10 27.13
CA THR A 109 10.57 -12.07 25.80
C THR A 109 10.51 -10.63 25.29
N THR A 110 11.17 -10.37 24.16
CA THR A 110 11.14 -9.06 23.50
C THR A 110 9.89 -8.95 22.63
N ALA A 111 8.91 -8.17 23.08
CA ALA A 111 7.71 -7.86 22.29
C ALA A 111 7.96 -6.65 21.38
N ARG A 112 7.57 -6.77 20.11
CA ARG A 112 7.74 -5.74 19.08
C ARG A 112 6.37 -5.34 18.51
N LEU A 113 6.04 -4.05 18.55
CA LEU A 113 4.77 -3.52 18.05
C LEU A 113 5.02 -2.33 17.11
N PRO A 114 4.65 -2.42 15.81
CA PRO A 114 4.84 -1.30 14.91
C PRO A 114 3.98 -0.11 15.33
N GLN A 115 4.52 1.08 15.23
CA GLN A 115 3.75 2.31 15.40
C GLN A 115 2.72 2.38 14.27
N TYR A 116 1.45 2.52 14.63
CA TYR A 116 0.39 2.72 13.63
C TYR A 116 0.66 3.98 12.82
N SER A 117 0.31 3.94 11.54
CA SER A 117 0.35 5.08 10.62
C SER A 117 -0.44 6.31 11.11
N VAL A 118 -1.31 6.14 12.12
CA VAL A 118 -2.23 7.17 12.66
C VAL A 118 -2.05 7.38 14.17
N ALA A 119 -1.21 6.60 14.87
CA ALA A 119 -1.00 6.81 16.30
C ALA A 119 -0.06 7.99 16.55
N LEU A 120 -0.63 9.13 16.95
CA LEU A 120 0.09 10.13 17.71
C LEU A 120 0.51 9.50 19.06
N PRO A 121 1.69 9.83 19.61
CA PRO A 121 2.06 9.39 20.94
C PRO A 121 1.14 10.08 21.96
N GLU A 122 0.02 9.45 22.29
CA GLU A 122 -0.80 9.82 23.42
C GLU A 122 -0.33 9.01 24.63
N GLY A 123 0.20 9.71 25.64
CA GLY A 123 0.54 9.12 26.92
C GLY A 123 1.86 9.64 27.49
N GLU A 124 1.75 10.60 28.40
CA GLU A 124 2.77 10.92 29.40
C GLU A 124 3.04 9.65 30.24
N THR A 125 3.98 8.82 29.80
CA THR A 125 4.56 7.76 30.63
C THR A 125 5.99 8.18 30.89
N GLU A 126 6.40 8.18 32.17
CA GLU A 126 7.70 8.71 32.63
C GLU A 126 8.94 7.99 32.05
N GLN A 127 8.72 6.90 31.30
CA GLN A 127 9.73 6.20 30.51
C GLN A 127 9.26 6.12 29.07
N ALA A 128 9.93 6.85 28.17
CA ALA A 128 9.65 6.77 26.75
C ALA A 128 9.93 5.33 26.26
N PRO A 129 8.95 4.64 25.65
CA PRO A 129 9.17 3.30 25.13
C PRO A 129 10.26 3.33 24.06
N LEU A 130 11.14 2.33 24.07
CA LEU A 130 12.28 2.27 23.17
C LEU A 130 11.76 2.07 21.73
N LEU A 131 12.07 3.03 20.86
CA LEU A 131 11.61 3.05 19.47
C LEU A 131 12.76 2.66 18.55
N GLU A 132 12.58 1.58 17.81
CA GLU A 132 13.56 1.07 16.85
C GLU A 132 12.96 0.92 15.45
N LEU A 133 13.83 0.91 14.44
CA LEU A 133 13.45 0.61 13.07
C LEU A 133 13.50 -0.91 12.86
N HIS A 134 12.33 -1.53 12.75
CA HIS A 134 12.21 -2.98 12.55
C HIS A 134 11.60 -3.31 11.17
N PRO A 135 12.13 -4.31 10.43
CA PRO A 135 11.56 -4.74 9.16
C PRO A 135 10.30 -5.58 9.38
N TRP A 136 9.20 -5.16 8.75
CA TRP A 136 7.92 -5.86 8.73
C TRP A 136 7.58 -6.35 7.34
N GLN A 137 7.06 -7.57 7.26
CA GLN A 137 6.51 -8.16 6.05
C GLN A 137 5.05 -7.73 5.88
N ILE A 138 4.76 -7.04 4.78
CA ILE A 138 3.41 -6.62 4.40
C ILE A 138 3.05 -7.30 3.11
N GLU A 139 1.80 -7.69 2.98
CA GLU A 139 1.24 -8.20 1.74
C GLU A 139 0.23 -7.21 1.17
N GLY A 140 0.23 -7.07 -0.14
CA GLY A 140 -0.71 -6.15 -0.77
C GLY A 140 -0.93 -6.42 -2.25
N LEU A 141 -1.89 -5.68 -2.78
CA LEU A 141 -2.27 -5.70 -4.19
C LEU A 141 -1.37 -4.77 -5.00
N VAL A 142 -0.68 -5.33 -5.99
CA VAL A 142 0.16 -4.59 -6.92
C VAL A 142 -0.63 -4.14 -8.14
N LEU A 143 -0.49 -2.85 -8.44
CA LEU A 143 -1.06 -2.16 -9.58
C LEU A 143 0.03 -1.77 -10.59
N SER A 144 -0.32 -1.89 -11.86
CA SER A 144 0.44 -1.26 -12.95
C SER A 144 0.36 0.28 -12.82
N PRO A 145 1.26 1.03 -13.46
CA PRO A 145 1.20 2.49 -13.43
C PRO A 145 -0.15 3.06 -13.86
N LEU A 146 -0.76 2.50 -14.91
CA LEU A 146 -2.05 2.97 -15.42
C LEU A 146 -3.17 2.77 -14.40
N GLU A 147 -3.26 1.58 -13.82
CA GLU A 147 -4.27 1.27 -12.80
C GLU A 147 -4.08 2.09 -11.53
N ALA A 148 -2.82 2.31 -11.12
CA ALA A 148 -2.49 3.15 -9.98
C ALA A 148 -2.97 4.59 -10.22
N PHE A 149 -2.71 5.15 -11.40
CA PHE A 149 -3.21 6.47 -11.75
C PHE A 149 -4.74 6.53 -11.78
N GLN A 150 -5.42 5.50 -12.32
CA GLN A 150 -6.88 5.44 -12.31
C GLN A 150 -7.45 5.41 -10.90
N LEU A 151 -6.85 4.59 -10.01
CA LEU A 151 -7.24 4.54 -8.60
C LEU A 151 -7.01 5.88 -7.90
N LEU A 152 -5.79 6.40 -7.97
CA LEU A 152 -5.40 7.61 -7.23
C LEU A 152 -6.27 8.83 -7.63
N ASN A 153 -6.71 8.88 -8.88
CA ASN A 153 -7.61 9.92 -9.37
C ASN A 153 -9.10 9.67 -9.09
N SER A 154 -9.51 8.45 -8.75
CA SER A 154 -10.89 8.15 -8.35
C SER A 154 -11.15 8.35 -6.85
N LEU A 155 -10.10 8.46 -6.05
CA LEU A 155 -10.23 8.69 -4.61
C LEU A 155 -10.81 10.09 -4.30
N PRO A 156 -11.73 10.19 -3.33
CA PRO A 156 -12.26 11.48 -2.88
C PRO A 156 -11.15 12.35 -2.27
N LEU A 157 -11.14 13.63 -2.65
CA LEU A 157 -10.18 14.63 -2.16
C LEU A 157 -10.58 15.26 -0.84
N SER A 158 -11.87 15.19 -0.51
CA SER A 158 -12.47 15.93 0.58
C SER A 158 -12.77 15.01 1.76
N THR A 159 -12.49 15.49 2.96
CA THR A 159 -13.06 14.97 4.21
C THR A 159 -14.52 15.43 4.39
N VAL A 160 -15.09 16.23 3.48
CA VAL A 160 -16.44 16.81 3.59
C VAL A 160 -17.58 15.79 3.31
N GLY A 161 -17.30 14.49 3.53
CA GLY A 161 -18.30 13.46 3.79
C GLY A 161 -18.54 13.22 5.30
N ASP A 162 -17.79 13.90 6.18
CA ASP A 162 -17.92 13.80 7.64
C ASP A 162 -19.15 14.56 8.20
N ALA A 163 -19.97 15.16 7.34
CA ALA A 163 -21.20 15.89 7.71
C ALA A 163 -22.42 14.97 7.96
N ALA A 164 -22.20 13.67 8.14
CA ALA A 164 -23.24 12.73 8.55
C ALA A 164 -22.65 11.54 9.32
N GLY A 165 -22.04 11.76 10.49
CA GLY A 165 -21.90 10.74 11.55
C GLY A 165 -21.12 9.45 11.24
N ASP A 166 -20.60 9.26 10.03
CA ASP A 166 -19.83 8.09 9.62
C ASP A 166 -18.36 8.34 9.96
N ALA A 167 -18.00 8.00 11.20
CA ALA A 167 -16.63 7.86 11.64
C ALA A 167 -15.85 6.91 10.70
N GLU A 168 -14.57 7.23 10.49
CA GLU A 168 -13.55 6.49 9.74
C GLU A 168 -13.47 6.80 8.23
N SER A 169 -12.72 7.85 7.91
CA SER A 169 -12.21 8.04 6.55
C SER A 169 -11.28 6.87 6.18
N PHE A 170 -11.78 5.93 5.38
CA PHE A 170 -11.10 4.69 4.97
C PHE A 170 -9.76 4.90 4.23
N ILE A 171 -9.43 6.13 3.87
CA ILE A 171 -8.21 6.49 3.14
C ILE A 171 -7.13 6.86 4.15
N SER A 172 -5.95 6.25 4.05
CA SER A 172 -4.79 6.61 4.87
C SER A 172 -4.20 7.97 4.46
N GLY A 173 -3.41 8.60 5.35
CA GLY A 173 -2.66 9.81 5.01
C GLY A 173 -1.76 9.60 3.78
N ASP A 174 -1.14 8.43 3.69
CA ASP A 174 -0.27 8.00 2.61
C ASP A 174 -1.00 7.93 1.27
N LEU A 175 -2.19 7.33 1.26
CA LEU A 175 -2.98 7.20 0.04
C LEU A 175 -3.51 8.58 -0.41
N ARG A 176 -3.87 9.47 0.53
CA ARG A 176 -4.21 10.87 0.21
C ARG A 176 -3.01 11.62 -0.39
N PHE A 177 -1.82 11.44 0.16
CA PHE A 177 -0.60 12.04 -0.37
C PHE A 177 -0.40 11.66 -1.84
N TRP A 178 -0.46 10.37 -2.17
CA TRP A 178 -0.31 9.89 -3.54
C TRP A 178 -1.44 10.34 -4.46
N SER A 179 -2.66 10.46 -3.94
CA SER A 179 -3.82 11.02 -4.64
C SER A 179 -3.61 12.48 -5.06
N HIS A 180 -3.00 13.29 -4.19
CA HIS A 180 -2.60 14.66 -4.51
C HIS A 180 -1.42 14.71 -5.49
N ALA A 181 -0.41 13.85 -5.31
CA ALA A 181 0.77 13.80 -6.18
C ALA A 181 0.39 13.37 -7.62
N ALA A 182 -0.52 12.41 -7.77
CA ALA A 182 -1.02 11.96 -9.07
C ALA A 182 -1.74 13.10 -9.82
N ARG A 183 -2.61 13.85 -9.13
CA ARG A 183 -3.32 14.99 -9.72
C ARG A 183 -2.39 16.14 -10.07
N TRP A 184 -1.40 16.42 -9.23
CA TRP A 184 -0.40 17.43 -9.57
C TRP A 184 0.44 17.00 -10.78
N SER A 185 0.74 15.72 -10.93
CA SER A 185 1.41 15.19 -12.13
C SER A 185 0.56 15.40 -13.40
N LEU A 186 -0.76 15.19 -13.32
CA LEU A 186 -1.68 15.49 -14.42
C LEU A 186 -1.78 17.00 -14.72
N ASP A 187 -1.77 17.84 -13.70
CA ASP A 187 -1.73 19.30 -13.85
C ASP A 187 -0.45 19.78 -14.56
N LEU A 188 0.71 19.22 -14.21
CA LEU A 188 1.96 19.48 -14.92
C LEU A 188 1.87 19.03 -16.39
N LEU A 189 1.22 17.89 -16.67
CA LEU A 189 1.03 17.39 -18.04
C LEU A 189 0.13 18.32 -18.84
N ALA A 190 -0.99 18.76 -18.25
CA ALA A 190 -1.92 19.69 -18.87
C ALA A 190 -1.26 21.06 -19.18
N ARG A 191 -0.32 21.48 -18.34
CA ARG A 191 0.49 22.71 -18.53
C ARG A 191 1.74 22.50 -19.40
N ALA A 192 1.92 21.32 -19.99
CA ALA A 192 3.09 20.95 -20.80
C ALA A 192 4.44 21.25 -20.11
N LYS A 193 4.52 21.06 -18.79
CA LYS A 193 5.72 21.30 -17.97
C LYS A 193 6.69 20.13 -18.03
N PHE A 194 7.06 19.72 -19.25
CA PHE A 194 7.99 18.63 -19.50
C PHE A 194 8.95 18.96 -20.63
N LEU A 195 10.22 18.60 -20.45
CA LEU A 195 11.25 18.73 -21.46
C LEU A 195 11.76 17.34 -21.88
N PRO A 196 12.01 17.11 -23.17
CA PRO A 196 12.70 15.91 -23.61
C PRO A 196 14.16 15.98 -23.17
N GLY A 197 14.69 14.88 -22.66
CA GLY A 197 16.08 14.76 -22.24
C GLY A 197 16.63 13.37 -22.51
N LEU A 198 17.95 13.25 -22.60
CA LEU A 198 18.63 11.97 -22.75
C LEU A 198 19.27 11.59 -21.42
N ARG A 199 18.97 10.38 -20.95
CA ARG A 199 19.66 9.77 -19.80
C ARG A 199 20.63 8.73 -20.33
N VAL A 200 21.91 8.94 -20.06
CA VAL A 200 22.96 7.97 -20.39
C VAL A 200 22.99 6.88 -19.32
N GLN A 201 22.88 5.62 -19.72
CA GLN A 201 22.99 4.45 -18.86
C GLN A 201 24.02 3.49 -19.47
N GLY A 202 25.25 3.53 -18.95
CA GLY A 202 26.39 2.83 -19.53
C GLY A 202 26.69 3.34 -20.94
N GLU A 203 26.71 2.44 -21.92
CA GLU A 203 26.95 2.76 -23.34
C GLU A 203 25.67 3.16 -24.11
N THR A 204 24.50 3.12 -23.46
CA THR A 204 23.22 3.40 -24.11
C THR A 204 22.63 4.74 -23.66
N ALA A 205 21.99 5.45 -24.60
CA ALA A 205 21.23 6.66 -24.30
C ALA A 205 19.73 6.38 -24.40
N ILE A 206 18.98 6.71 -23.35
CA ILE A 206 17.53 6.52 -23.28
C ILE A 206 16.85 7.88 -23.30
N ALA A 207 15.88 8.06 -24.21
CA ALA A 207 15.02 9.24 -24.22
C ALA A 207 14.10 9.23 -22.99
N THR A 208 14.06 10.34 -22.26
CA THR A 208 13.30 10.52 -21.04
C THR A 208 12.60 11.87 -21.04
N TRP A 209 11.41 11.93 -20.45
CA TRP A 209 10.73 13.19 -20.16
C TRP A 209 11.10 13.65 -18.75
N GLN A 210 11.52 14.90 -18.63
CA GLN A 210 11.88 15.53 -17.36
C GLN A 210 10.86 16.62 -17.02
N VAL A 211 10.40 16.65 -15.77
CA VAL A 211 9.48 17.69 -15.30
C VAL A 211 10.21 19.03 -15.27
N LEU A 212 9.61 20.07 -15.85
CA LEU A 212 10.09 21.44 -15.79
C LEU A 212 9.44 22.17 -14.61
N LEU A 213 10.23 22.45 -13.57
CA LEU A 213 9.81 23.16 -12.36
C LEU A 213 10.43 24.56 -12.31
N ASP A 214 10.10 25.39 -13.30
CA ASP A 214 10.63 26.75 -13.48
C ASP A 214 9.86 27.82 -12.68
N SER A 215 8.65 27.51 -12.21
CA SER A 215 7.80 28.43 -11.46
C SER A 215 7.98 28.29 -9.94
N GLU A 216 7.93 29.41 -9.22
CA GLU A 216 7.97 29.43 -7.75
C GLU A 216 6.83 28.61 -7.13
N VAL A 217 5.65 28.63 -7.77
CA VAL A 217 4.48 27.86 -7.35
C VAL A 217 4.74 26.36 -7.39
N ASP A 218 5.32 25.86 -8.49
CA ASP A 218 5.60 24.44 -8.65
C ASP A 218 6.75 23.97 -7.74
N GLN A 219 7.78 24.81 -7.56
CA GLN A 219 8.87 24.54 -6.62
C GLN A 219 8.38 24.49 -5.17
N THR A 220 7.54 25.44 -4.76
CA THR A 220 6.92 25.46 -3.43
C THR A 220 6.06 24.22 -3.22
N ARG A 221 5.27 23.82 -4.22
CA ARG A 221 4.43 22.63 -4.14
C ARG A 221 5.28 21.34 -4.04
N LEU A 222 6.39 21.24 -4.79
CA LEU A 222 7.35 20.14 -4.63
C LEU A 222 7.92 20.09 -3.21
N GLN A 223 8.28 21.25 -2.65
CA GLN A 223 8.82 21.32 -1.30
C GLN A 223 7.78 20.87 -0.26
N GLN A 224 6.51 21.24 -0.43
CA GLN A 224 5.42 20.78 0.41
C GLN A 224 5.23 19.27 0.34
N PHE A 225 5.25 18.68 -0.87
CA PHE A 225 5.22 17.23 -1.04
C PHE A 225 6.43 16.55 -0.38
N SER A 226 7.62 17.10 -0.56
CA SER A 226 8.84 16.53 0.03
C SER A 226 8.79 16.51 1.56
N ARG A 227 8.27 17.56 2.18
CA ARG A 227 8.10 17.66 3.65
C ARG A 227 7.02 16.71 4.19
N ARG A 228 6.01 16.40 3.39
CA ARG A 228 4.87 15.54 3.75
C ARG A 228 4.99 14.12 3.22
N MET A 229 6.15 13.75 2.65
CA MET A 229 6.35 12.44 2.06
C MET A 229 6.10 11.36 3.12
N PRO A 230 5.22 10.39 2.85
CA PRO A 230 4.91 9.32 3.79
C PRO A 230 6.16 8.57 4.24
N PRO A 231 6.29 8.21 5.52
CA PRO A 231 7.44 7.46 6.03
C PRO A 231 7.67 6.15 5.26
N ALA A 232 6.60 5.44 4.89
CA ALA A 232 6.67 4.20 4.10
C ALA A 232 7.42 4.37 2.76
N CYS A 233 7.36 5.55 2.15
CA CYS A 233 8.07 5.87 0.92
C CYS A 233 9.59 5.97 1.11
N ARG A 234 10.07 6.12 2.35
CA ARG A 234 11.50 6.27 2.68
C ARG A 234 12.14 4.97 3.15
N THR A 235 11.34 3.96 3.46
CA THR A 235 11.79 2.75 4.16
C THR A 235 11.47 1.45 3.43
N TYR A 236 10.92 1.53 2.22
CA TYR A 236 10.69 0.34 1.41
C TYR A 236 12.01 -0.25 0.91
N ARG A 237 12.19 -1.55 1.13
CA ARG A 237 13.27 -2.32 0.52
C ARG A 237 12.68 -3.10 -0.63
N PHE A 238 13.09 -2.78 -1.85
CA PHE A 238 12.74 -3.64 -2.97
C PHE A 238 13.39 -5.01 -2.72
N PRO A 239 12.66 -6.12 -2.84
CA PRO A 239 13.32 -7.40 -2.98
C PRO A 239 14.22 -7.26 -4.21
N GLU A 240 15.53 -7.43 -4.03
CA GLU A 240 16.42 -7.49 -5.16
C GLU A 240 15.84 -8.53 -6.11
N SER A 241 15.64 -8.13 -7.37
CA SER A 241 15.29 -9.07 -8.42
C SER A 241 16.23 -10.26 -8.27
N SER A 242 15.68 -11.44 -8.02
CA SER A 242 16.40 -12.71 -8.02
C SER A 242 17.14 -12.86 -9.35
N ALA A 243 18.33 -12.27 -9.41
CA ALA A 243 19.27 -12.29 -10.52
C ALA A 243 20.57 -12.88 -9.97
N ALA A 244 20.47 -14.14 -9.56
CA ALA A 244 21.54 -15.12 -9.55
C ALA A 244 20.92 -16.44 -9.08
N LYS A 245 20.45 -17.24 -10.03
CA LYS A 245 20.40 -18.67 -9.80
C LYS A 245 21.87 -19.08 -9.58
N PRO A 246 22.26 -19.66 -8.43
CA PRO A 246 23.62 -20.17 -8.29
C PRO A 246 23.80 -21.24 -9.37
N GLU A 247 24.79 -21.05 -10.25
CA GLU A 247 25.27 -22.10 -11.13
C GLU A 247 25.62 -23.34 -10.29
N PRO A 248 25.25 -24.56 -10.73
CA PRO A 248 25.70 -25.76 -10.07
C PRO A 248 27.24 -25.84 -10.18
N PRO A 249 27.93 -26.40 -9.17
CA PRO A 249 29.36 -26.62 -9.27
C PRO A 249 29.65 -27.62 -10.40
N GLU A 250 30.50 -27.23 -11.35
CA GLU A 250 31.18 -28.16 -12.23
C GLU A 250 32.23 -28.93 -11.41
N GLU A 251 31.99 -30.21 -11.17
CA GLU A 251 33.02 -31.24 -10.96
C GLU A 251 32.71 -32.46 -11.82
#